data_AF-A0A7S0ZMY6-F1
#
_entry.id   AF-A0A7S0ZMY6-F1
#
_cell.length_a   1.000
_cell.length_b   1.000
_cell.length_c   1.000
_cell.angle_alpha   90.00
_cell.angle_beta   90.00
_cell.angle_gamma   90.00
#
_symmetry.space_group_name_H-M   'P 1'
#
loop_
_entity.id
_entity.type
_entity.pdbx_description
1 polymer ?
#
loop_
_entity_poly.entity_id
_entity_poly.type
_entity_poly.pdbx_seq_one_letter_code
_entity_poly.pdbx_strand_id
1 'polypeptide(L)'
;MFLALMCCTSMSSYEWTLISNAGDVPIAWAGHSMTVLPDGTVVKFGGYNGDYEHSNAVHKLTVSSTTATWMQLSGSGIVPSARHSHTMVALDDGTAVMFAGWDFWEAEPKEDTFKL
;
A
#
# COMPACT_ATOMS: atom_id res chain seq x y z
N MET A 1 -18.47 -6.67 4.90
CA MET A 1 -17.75 -5.39 5.08
C MET A 1 -17.36 -4.91 3.68
N PHE A 2 -18.04 -3.90 3.14
CA PHE A 2 -17.75 -3.37 1.81
C PHE A 2 -16.57 -2.41 1.94
N LEU A 3 -15.41 -2.74 1.35
CA LEU A 3 -14.31 -1.79 1.27
C LEU A 3 -14.70 -0.65 0.32
N ALA A 4 -14.63 0.56 0.84
CA ALA A 4 -14.89 1.82 0.17
C ALA A 4 -13.54 2.53 0.01
N LEU A 5 -13.07 2.72 -1.23
CA LEU A 5 -11.92 3.61 -1.48
C LEU A 5 -12.47 5.02 -1.75
N MET A 6 -11.91 6.02 -1.07
CA MET A 6 -12.25 7.42 -1.27
C MET A 6 -11.27 8.03 -2.28
N CYS A 7 -11.78 8.56 -3.39
CA CYS A 7 -10.99 9.31 -4.35
C CYS A 7 -11.32 10.81 -4.24
N CYS A 8 -10.30 11.67 -4.13
CA CYS A 8 -10.49 13.12 -4.23
C CYS A 8 -10.66 13.48 -5.72
N THR A 9 -11.84 13.93 -6.11
CA THR A 9 -12.16 14.21 -7.52
C THR A 9 -11.97 15.69 -7.87
N SER A 10 -11.80 16.55 -6.87
CA SER A 10 -11.57 17.99 -7.03
C SER A 10 -10.84 18.59 -5.83
N MET A 11 -9.63 19.11 -6.06
CA MET A 11 -8.83 19.82 -5.04
C MET A 11 -9.38 21.22 -4.71
N SER A 12 -10.35 21.73 -5.49
CA SER A 12 -10.95 23.05 -5.29
C SER A 12 -12.27 23.02 -4.51
N SER A 13 -12.98 21.89 -4.51
CA SER A 13 -14.26 21.72 -3.79
C SER A 13 -14.22 20.72 -2.62
N TYR A 14 -13.09 20.03 -2.41
CA TYR A 14 -12.91 19.01 -1.35
C TYR A 14 -14.00 17.92 -1.39
N GLU A 15 -14.44 17.58 -2.59
CA GLU A 15 -15.46 16.55 -2.79
C GLU A 15 -14.82 15.17 -2.81
N TRP A 16 -15.40 14.28 -2.00
CA TRP A 16 -15.02 12.88 -1.91
C TRP A 16 -16.07 12.04 -2.62
N THR A 17 -15.61 11.22 -3.57
CA THR A 17 -16.49 10.27 -4.24
C THR A 17 -16.13 8.85 -3.82
N LEU A 18 -17.17 8.09 -3.51
CA LEU A 18 -17.05 6.66 -3.30
C LEU A 18 -16.93 5.97 -4.66
N ILE A 19 -15.85 5.21 -4.87
CA ILE A 19 -15.63 4.44 -6.10
C ILE A 19 -15.63 2.93 -5.81
N SER A 20 -15.92 2.13 -6.83
CA SER A 20 -15.96 0.66 -6.70
C SER A 20 -14.55 0.07 -6.64
N ASN A 21 -14.41 -1.06 -5.94
CA ASN A 21 -13.17 -1.85 -5.93
C ASN A 21 -13.30 -3.08 -6.83
N ALA A 22 -12.23 -3.44 -7.53
CA ALA A 22 -12.17 -4.61 -8.41
C ALA A 22 -10.78 -5.27 -8.39
N GLY A 23 -10.70 -6.52 -8.85
CA GLY A 23 -9.44 -7.29 -8.94
C GLY A 23 -9.06 -7.96 -7.62
N ASP A 24 -7.76 -8.03 -7.34
CA ASP A 24 -7.20 -8.64 -6.13
C ASP A 24 -7.30 -7.65 -4.96
N VAL A 25 -8.54 -7.38 -4.52
CA VAL A 25 -8.81 -6.38 -3.49
C VAL A 25 -8.15 -6.82 -2.17
N PRO A 26 -7.19 -6.05 -1.63
CA PRO A 26 -6.53 -6.44 -0.40
C PRO A 26 -7.51 -6.43 0.77
N ILE A 27 -7.25 -7.28 1.76
CA ILE A 27 -7.94 -7.23 3.05
C ILE A 27 -7.71 -5.85 3.70
N ALA A 28 -8.71 -5.35 4.42
CA ALA A 28 -8.60 -4.11 5.18
C ALA A 28 -7.49 -4.26 6.22
N TRP A 29 -6.41 -3.48 6.04
CA TRP A 29 -5.30 -3.40 6.97
C TRP A 29 -5.09 -1.94 7.38
N ALA A 30 -4.82 -1.71 8.66
CA ALA A 30 -4.32 -0.44 9.17
C ALA A 30 -2.78 -0.39 9.10
N GLY A 31 -2.19 0.80 9.18
CA GLY A 31 -0.73 0.97 9.21
C GLY A 31 0.03 0.51 7.95
N HIS A 32 -0.65 0.37 6.81
CA HIS A 32 0.00 0.15 5.52
C HIS A 32 0.51 1.48 4.95
N SER A 33 1.48 1.42 4.03
CA SER A 33 1.93 2.59 3.29
C SER A 33 1.66 2.44 1.80
N MET A 34 1.41 3.59 1.16
CA MET A 34 1.18 3.71 -0.28
C MET A 34 2.03 4.84 -0.85
N THR A 35 2.58 4.63 -2.05
CA THR A 35 3.29 5.66 -2.80
C THR A 35 2.88 5.65 -4.26
N VAL A 36 3.03 6.79 -4.95
CA VAL A 36 2.72 6.94 -6.37
C VAL A 36 4.04 7.05 -7.13
N LEU A 37 4.27 6.11 -8.04
CA LEU A 37 5.43 6.12 -8.93
C LEU A 37 5.28 7.20 -10.02
N PRO A 38 6.38 7.63 -10.67
CA PRO A 38 6.34 8.65 -11.74
C PRO A 38 5.41 8.32 -12.91
N ASP A 39 5.12 7.03 -13.16
CA ASP A 39 4.20 6.57 -14.20
C ASP A 39 2.71 6.64 -13.77
N GLY A 40 2.42 7.11 -12.56
CA GLY A 40 1.09 7.17 -11.97
C GLY A 40 0.62 5.86 -11.31
N THR A 41 1.45 4.82 -11.31
CA THR A 41 1.16 3.57 -10.60
C THR A 41 1.18 3.81 -9.10
N VAL A 42 0.12 3.39 -8.40
CA VAL A 42 0.12 3.38 -6.94
C VAL A 42 0.56 2.02 -6.42
N VAL A 43 1.53 2.00 -5.51
CA VAL A 43 2.03 0.77 -4.87
C VAL A 43 1.67 0.81 -3.39
N LYS A 44 1.10 -0.29 -2.89
CA LYS A 44 0.78 -0.53 -1.48
C LYS A 44 1.65 -1.65 -0.93
N PHE A 45 2.18 -1.49 0.28
CA PHE A 45 2.83 -2.57 1.03
C PHE A 45 2.35 -2.64 2.48
N GLY A 46 2.32 -3.88 2.98
CA GLY A 46 2.15 -4.20 4.38
C GLY A 46 0.84 -3.78 5.03
N GLY A 47 0.88 -3.62 6.35
CA GLY A 47 -0.26 -3.33 7.22
C GLY A 47 -0.58 -4.48 8.19
N TYR A 48 -1.50 -4.20 9.11
CA TYR A 48 -1.98 -5.13 10.14
C TYR A 48 -3.52 -5.15 10.16
N ASN A 49 -4.15 -6.32 10.39
CA ASN A 49 -5.62 -6.43 10.45
C ASN A 49 -6.22 -6.32 11.87
N GLY A 50 -5.39 -6.28 12.90
CA GLY A 50 -5.84 -6.23 14.30
C GLY A 50 -5.91 -7.59 15.00
N ASP A 51 -5.86 -8.69 14.24
CA ASP A 51 -5.84 -10.07 14.74
C ASP A 51 -4.40 -10.63 14.81
N TYR A 52 -3.42 -9.75 15.06
CA TYR A 52 -1.98 -10.04 15.04
C TYR A 52 -1.40 -10.48 13.68
N GLU A 53 -2.20 -10.47 12.61
CA GLU A 53 -1.70 -10.75 11.27
C GLU A 53 -1.10 -9.49 10.65
N HIS A 54 0.08 -9.67 10.07
CA HIS A 54 0.81 -8.66 9.33
C HIS A 54 0.93 -9.10 7.89
N SER A 55 1.06 -8.13 7.00
CA SER A 55 1.24 -8.41 5.59
C SER A 55 2.62 -8.05 5.07
N ASN A 56 3.12 -8.87 4.15
CA ASN A 56 4.19 -8.56 3.21
C ASN A 56 3.70 -8.54 1.75
N ALA A 57 2.39 -8.50 1.54
CA ALA A 57 1.82 -8.50 0.20
C ALA A 57 1.97 -7.11 -0.44
N VAL A 58 2.54 -7.08 -1.64
CA VAL A 58 2.62 -5.89 -2.49
C VAL A 58 1.39 -5.84 -3.38
N HIS A 59 0.71 -4.70 -3.44
CA HIS A 59 -0.38 -4.50 -4.39
C HIS A 59 -0.11 -3.29 -5.27
N LYS A 60 -0.44 -3.41 -6.54
CA LYS A 60 -0.58 -2.30 -7.47
C LYS A 60 -2.04 -1.84 -7.49
N LEU A 61 -2.24 -0.53 -7.48
CA LEU A 61 -3.54 0.12 -7.63
C LEU A 61 -3.52 1.05 -8.85
N THR A 62 -4.52 0.88 -9.71
CA THR A 62 -4.86 1.81 -10.78
C THR A 62 -6.23 2.41 -10.49
N VAL A 63 -6.35 3.73 -10.58
CA VAL A 63 -7.60 4.46 -10.26
C VAL A 63 -8.16 5.12 -11.53
N SER A 64 -9.42 4.83 -11.84
CA SER A 64 -10.23 5.58 -12.80
C SER A 64 -11.22 6.50 -12.06
N SER A 65 -12.04 7.24 -12.81
CA SER A 65 -13.06 8.12 -12.20
C SER A 65 -14.11 7.38 -11.37
N THR A 66 -14.32 6.08 -11.61
CA THR A 66 -15.39 5.30 -10.95
C THR A 66 -14.91 4.02 -10.28
N THR A 67 -13.65 3.60 -10.50
CA THR A 67 -13.18 2.28 -10.09
C THR A 67 -11.71 2.28 -9.70
N ALA A 68 -11.41 1.62 -8.59
CA ALA A 68 -10.09 1.26 -8.11
C ALA A 68 -9.82 -0.21 -8.44
N THR A 69 -8.84 -0.49 -9.30
CA THR A 69 -8.46 -1.84 -9.69
C THR A 69 -7.17 -2.25 -9.00
N TRP A 70 -7.24 -3.32 -8.23
CA TRP A 70 -6.13 -3.88 -7.46
C TRP A 70 -5.55 -5.10 -8.17
N MET A 71 -4.23 -5.24 -8.09
CA MET A 71 -3.49 -6.40 -8.56
C MET A 71 -2.43 -6.76 -7.53
N GLN A 72 -2.46 -7.99 -7.02
CA GLN A 72 -1.44 -8.45 -6.10
C GLN A 72 -0.19 -8.80 -6.90
N LEU A 73 0.95 -8.19 -6.55
CA LEU A 73 2.22 -8.47 -7.20
C LEU A 73 2.89 -9.64 -6.51
N SER A 74 3.50 -10.52 -7.31
CA SER A 74 4.39 -11.55 -6.79
C SER A 74 5.80 -10.97 -6.67
N GLY A 75 6.33 -10.92 -5.45
CA GLY A 75 7.72 -10.52 -5.23
C GLY A 75 8.69 -11.54 -5.84
N SER A 76 9.84 -11.07 -6.31
CA SER A 76 10.97 -11.91 -6.66
C SER A 76 12.22 -11.41 -5.92
N GLY A 77 13.15 -12.31 -5.58
CA GLY A 77 14.32 -11.97 -4.77
C GLY A 77 14.02 -11.84 -3.28
N ILE A 78 14.68 -10.90 -2.59
CA ILE A 78 14.50 -10.66 -1.16
C ILE A 78 13.21 -9.88 -0.96
N VAL A 79 12.21 -10.52 -0.35
CA VAL A 79 10.94 -9.88 0.02
C VAL A 79 11.03 -9.41 1.47
N PRO A 80 10.65 -8.16 1.79
CA PRO A 80 10.63 -7.70 3.17
C PRO A 80 9.70 -8.54 4.04
N SER A 81 10.04 -8.69 5.32
CA SER A 81 9.14 -9.32 6.29
C SER A 81 7.84 -8.53 6.42
N ALA A 82 6.77 -9.24 6.82
CA ALA A 82 5.47 -8.64 7.04
C ALA A 82 5.55 -7.56 8.13
N ARG A 83 5.05 -6.35 7.85
CA ARG A 83 5.21 -5.19 8.74
C ARG A 83 4.14 -4.13 8.56
N HIS A 84 4.02 -3.25 9.54
CA HIS A 84 3.15 -2.07 9.53
C HIS A 84 3.89 -0.84 10.06
N SER A 85 3.27 0.34 9.97
CA SER A 85 3.83 1.63 10.43
C SER A 85 5.20 1.97 9.84
N HIS A 86 5.47 1.52 8.61
CA HIS A 86 6.67 1.82 7.83
C HIS A 86 6.42 3.00 6.90
N THR A 87 7.47 3.59 6.33
CA THR A 87 7.35 4.65 5.31
C THR A 87 7.74 4.13 3.94
N MET A 88 7.05 4.58 2.89
CA MET A 88 7.41 4.33 1.50
C MET A 88 7.55 5.64 0.72
N VAL A 89 8.56 5.74 -0.13
CA VAL A 89 8.86 6.92 -0.96
C VAL A 89 9.14 6.48 -2.39
N ALA A 90 8.48 7.11 -3.36
CA ALA A 90 8.77 6.88 -4.78
C ALA A 90 10.05 7.61 -5.19
N LEU A 91 10.80 7.00 -6.12
CA LEU A 91 11.99 7.56 -6.73
C LEU A 91 11.75 7.87 -8.21
N ASP A 92 12.53 8.80 -8.74
CA ASP A 92 12.42 9.26 -10.13
C ASP A 92 12.75 8.16 -11.15
N ASP A 93 13.49 7.13 -10.75
CA ASP A 93 13.85 5.98 -11.59
C ASP A 93 12.72 4.94 -11.74
N GLY A 94 11.52 5.23 -11.21
CA GLY A 94 10.36 4.35 -11.30
C GLY A 94 10.28 3.29 -10.20
N THR A 95 11.12 3.39 -9.17
CA THR A 95 11.15 2.46 -8.03
C THR A 95 10.59 3.10 -6.76
N ALA A 96 10.44 2.31 -5.69
CA ALA A 96 10.08 2.82 -4.38
C ALA A 96 11.03 2.31 -3.30
N VAL A 97 11.38 3.18 -2.34
CA VAL A 97 12.13 2.80 -1.14
C VAL A 97 11.19 2.68 0.05
N MET A 98 11.35 1.62 0.83
CA MET A 98 10.68 1.42 2.10
C MET A 98 11.70 1.45 3.24
N PHE A 99 11.35 2.14 4.33
CA PHE A 99 12.16 2.19 5.54
C PHE A 99 11.30 1.96 6.79
N ALA A 100 11.92 1.30 7.76
CA ALA A 100 11.39 1.04 9.08
C ALA A 100 10.12 0.17 9.13
N GLY A 101 9.40 0.26 10.25
CA GLY A 101 8.19 -0.48 10.55
C GLY A 101 8.35 -1.48 11.68
N TRP A 102 7.25 -2.14 11.99
CA TRP A 102 7.10 -3.07 13.10
C TRP A 102 6.53 -4.39 12.59
N ASP A 103 7.09 -5.49 13.06
CA ASP A 103 6.48 -6.82 12.91
C ASP A 103 6.03 -7.33 14.29
N PHE A 104 5.33 -8.47 14.31
CA PHE A 104 4.80 -9.02 15.57
C PHE A 104 5.89 -9.65 16.46
N TRP A 105 7.02 -10.05 15.87
CA TRP A 105 7.98 -10.93 16.54
C TRP A 105 9.13 -10.15 17.18
N GLU A 106 9.45 -8.99 16.65
CA GLU A 106 10.44 -8.08 17.22
C GLU A 106 9.73 -6.84 17.76
N ALA A 107 9.78 -6.68 19.08
CA ALA A 107 9.33 -5.47 19.78
C ALA A 107 10.22 -4.25 19.50
N GLU A 108 11.23 -4.39 18.62
CA GLU A 108 12.13 -3.33 18.23
C GLU A 108 11.81 -2.88 16.79
N PRO A 109 11.84 -1.57 16.51
CA PRO A 109 11.63 -1.05 15.17
C PRO A 109 12.68 -1.61 14.21
N LYS A 110 12.26 -1.97 13.00
CA LYS A 110 13.19 -2.37 11.95
C LYS A 110 13.96 -1.13 11.47
N GLU A 111 15.26 -1.28 11.23
CA GLU A 111 16.12 -0.23 10.64
C GLU A 111 16.64 -0.62 9.24
N ASP A 112 16.00 -1.61 8.61
CA ASP A 112 16.32 -2.05 7.26
C ASP A 112 15.68 -1.15 6.19
N THR A 113 16.29 -1.13 5.01
CA THR A 113 15.85 -0.35 3.84
C THR A 113 15.66 -1.30 2.66
N PHE A 114 14.51 -1.21 1.99
CA PHE A 114 14.20 -2.00 0.79
C PHE A 114 13.92 -1.10 -0.40
N LYS A 115 14.23 -1.59 -1.59
CA LYS A 115 13.91 -0.93 -2.86
C LYS A 115 13.10 -1.91 -3.72
N LEU A 116 11.97 -1.46 -4.25
CA LEU A 116 11.09 -2.19 -5.17
C LEU A 116 11.17 -1.58 -6.57
#